data_AF-A0A2G9ZAA1-F1
#
_entry.id   AF-A0A2G9ZAA1-F1
#
_cell.length_a   1.000
_cell.length_b   1.000
_cell.length_c   1.000
_cell.angle_alpha   90.00
_cell.angle_beta   90.00
_cell.angle_gamma   90.00
#
_symmetry.space_group_name_H-M   'P 1'
#
loop_
_entity.id
_entity.type
_entity.pdbx_description
1 polymer ?
#
loop_
_entity_poly.entity_id
_entity_poly.type
_entity_poly.pdbx_seq_one_letter_code
_entity_poly.pdbx_strand_id
1 'polypeptide(L)' 'MPKEYRYELGSQLIRSAFSILLNIAEGSGKTSDAELNRFFNIALGSLSETLAAVDVLYYNELVEKKEFELVYQKVSEIA' A
#
# COMPACT_ATOMS: atom_id res chain seq x y z
N MET A 1 -3.74 -16.75 -7.37
CA MET A 1 -4.76 -15.86 -7.98
C MET A 1 -5.15 -16.29 -9.40
N PRO A 2 -6.44 -16.57 -9.67
CA PRO A 2 -7.00 -16.83 -11.01
C PRO A 2 -6.77 -15.65 -11.95
N LYS A 3 -6.77 -15.91 -13.27
CA LYS A 3 -6.34 -14.92 -14.29
C LYS A 3 -7.26 -13.69 -14.32
N GLU A 4 -8.57 -13.85 -14.13
CA GLU A 4 -9.54 -12.74 -14.12
C GLU A 4 -9.25 -11.72 -13.01
N TYR A 5 -9.07 -12.18 -11.77
CA TYR A 5 -8.79 -11.31 -10.63
C TYR A 5 -7.38 -10.70 -10.67
N ARG A 6 -6.43 -11.39 -11.33
CA ARG A 6 -5.02 -10.99 -11.38
C ARG A 6 -4.81 -9.64 -12.07
N TYR A 7 -5.63 -9.31 -13.06
CA TYR A 7 -5.49 -8.04 -13.79
C TYR A 7 -6.03 -6.85 -13.02
N GLU A 8 -7.23 -6.95 -12.43
CA GLU A 8 -7.84 -5.80 -11.75
C GLU A 8 -7.27 -5.60 -10.34
N LEU A 9 -7.47 -6.57 -9.44
CA LEU A 9 -7.04 -6.46 -8.04
C LEU A 9 -5.51 -6.41 -7.91
N GLY A 10 -4.80 -7.21 -8.70
CA GLY A 10 -3.34 -7.18 -8.74
C GLY A 10 -2.80 -5.82 -9.20
N SER A 11 -3.41 -5.19 -10.20
CA SER A 11 -2.97 -3.86 -10.64
C SER A 11 -3.26 -2.76 -9.62
N GLN A 12 -4.39 -2.84 -8.88
CA GLN A 12 -4.69 -1.89 -7.81
C GLN A 12 -3.71 -2.00 -6.64
N LEU A 13 -3.37 -3.24 -6.25
CA LEU A 13 -2.37 -3.48 -5.21
C LEU A 13 -1.00 -2.91 -5.62
N ILE A 14 -0.55 -3.19 -6.84
CA ILE A 14 0.74 -2.70 -7.34
C ILE A 14 0.74 -1.17 -7.39
N ARG A 15 -0.34 -0.53 -7.88
CA ARG A 15 -0.44 0.92 -7.97
C ARG A 15 -0.38 1.59 -6.59
N SER A 16 -1.15 1.12 -5.62
CA SER A 16 -1.14 1.69 -4.26
C SER A 16 0.23 1.52 -3.60
N ALA A 17 0.84 0.33 -3.71
CA ALA A 17 2.18 0.08 -3.16
C ALA A 17 3.26 0.98 -3.80
N PHE A 18 3.22 1.17 -5.13
CA PHE A 18 4.13 2.09 -5.81
C PHE A 18 3.89 3.55 -5.40
N SER A 19 2.64 3.95 -5.20
CA SER A 19 2.29 5.31 -4.76
C SER A 19 2.94 5.65 -3.42
N ILE A 20 3.05 4.71 -2.48
CA ILE A 20 3.77 4.90 -1.21
C ILE A 20 5.22 5.34 -1.48
N LEU A 21 5.94 4.55 -2.29
CA LEU A 21 7.35 4.80 -2.62
C LEU A 21 7.54 6.12 -3.37
N LEU A 22 6.68 6.41 -4.35
CA LEU A 22 6.76 7.63 -5.15
C LEU A 22 6.49 8.88 -4.31
N ASN A 23 5.51 8.86 -3.41
CA ASN A 23 5.23 9.99 -2.54
C ASN A 23 6.35 10.23 -1.52
N ILE A 24 6.97 9.16 -0.97
CA ILE A 24 8.14 9.31 -0.09
C ILE A 24 9.32 9.93 -0.85
N ALA A 25 9.63 9.42 -2.05
CA ALA A 25 10.72 9.93 -2.87
C ALA A 25 10.47 11.39 -3.28
N GLU A 26 9.26 11.73 -3.70
CA GLU A 26 8.90 13.10 -4.09
C GLU A 26 8.94 14.06 -2.88
N GLY A 27 8.37 13.64 -1.74
CA GLY A 27 8.39 14.41 -0.51
C GLY A 27 9.81 14.71 -0.04
N SER A 28 10.71 13.73 -0.12
CA SER A 28 12.12 13.87 0.25
C SER A 28 12.89 14.90 -0.60
N GLY A 29 12.37 15.24 -1.79
CA GLY A 29 12.93 16.28 -2.65
C GLY A 29 12.39 17.70 -2.38
N LYS A 30 11.46 17.87 -1.42
CA LYS A 30 10.86 19.18 -1.11
C LYS A 30 11.74 19.99 -0.16
N THR A 31 11.63 21.31 -0.26
CA THR A 31 12.48 22.26 0.48
C THR A 31 11.90 22.66 1.83
N SER A 32 10.60 22.41 2.06
CA SER A 32 9.93 22.75 3.32
C SER A 32 9.39 21.50 4.02
N ASP A 33 9.47 21.51 5.35
CA ASP A 33 8.91 20.44 6.20
C ASP A 33 7.40 20.30 6.00
N ALA A 34 6.70 21.40 5.73
CA ALA A 34 5.26 21.39 5.48
C ALA A 34 4.92 20.57 4.21
N GLU A 35 5.69 20.74 3.14
CA GLU A 35 5.50 19.95 1.92
C GLU A 35 5.94 18.49 2.10
N LEU A 36 7.09 18.26 2.76
CA LEU A 36 7.54 16.91 3.12
C LEU A 36 6.45 16.13 3.87
N ASN A 37 5.89 16.73 4.91
CA ASN A 37 4.82 16.14 5.71
C ASN A 37 3.55 15.88 4.90
N ARG A 38 3.19 16.78 3.96
CA ARG A 38 2.06 16.54 3.05
C ARG A 38 2.26 15.27 2.22
N PHE A 39 3.45 15.07 1.67
CA PHE A 39 3.76 13.87 0.89
C PHE A 39 3.80 12.60 1.74
N PHE A 40 4.31 12.67 2.97
CA PHE A 40 4.23 11.55 3.93
C PHE A 40 2.78 11.19 4.28
N ASN A 41 1.91 12.18 4.48
CA ASN A 41 0.48 11.92 4.70
C ASN A 41 -0.18 11.24 3.49
N ILE A 42 0.19 11.62 2.27
CA ILE A 42 -0.29 10.94 1.05
C ILE A 42 0.23 9.49 1.02
N ALA A 43 1.50 9.27 1.33
CA ALA A 43 2.08 7.93 1.40
C ALA A 43 1.39 7.04 2.44
N LEU A 44 1.05 7.59 3.61
CA LEU A 44 0.25 6.89 4.64
C LEU A 44 -1.17 6.55 4.14
N GLY A 45 -1.81 7.45 3.39
CA GLY A 45 -3.08 7.15 2.72
C GLY A 45 -2.97 5.98 1.75
N SER A 46 -1.94 5.97 0.89
CA SER A 46 -1.67 4.85 -0.02
C SER A 46 -1.33 3.55 0.72
N LEU A 47 -0.69 3.61 1.90
CA LEU A 47 -0.45 2.45 2.76
C LEU A 47 -1.78 1.85 3.25
N SER A 48 -2.74 2.68 3.67
CA SER A 48 -4.08 2.22 4.04
C SER A 48 -4.82 1.58 2.86
N GLU A 49 -4.72 2.15 1.66
CA GLU A 49 -5.29 1.55 0.44
C GLU A 49 -4.65 0.21 0.09
N THR A 50 -3.33 0.09 0.26
CA THR A 50 -2.61 -1.19 0.08
C THR A 50 -3.13 -2.24 1.07
N LEU A 51 -3.26 -1.91 2.36
CA LEU A 51 -3.80 -2.85 3.35
C LEU A 51 -5.23 -3.28 2.99
N ALA A 52 -6.10 -2.35 2.63
CA ALA A 52 -7.46 -2.65 2.21
C ALA A 52 -7.51 -3.57 0.98
N ALA A 53 -6.60 -3.39 0.02
CA ALA A 53 -6.47 -4.31 -1.12
C ALA A 53 -6.05 -5.71 -0.66
N VAL A 54 -5.11 -5.83 0.28
CA VAL A 54 -4.69 -7.12 0.85
C VAL A 54 -5.81 -7.78 1.66
N ASP A 55 -6.63 -7.02 2.39
CA ASP A 55 -7.84 -7.53 3.05
C ASP A 55 -8.76 -8.21 2.02
N VAL A 56 -9.06 -7.54 0.91
CA VAL A 56 -9.89 -8.10 -0.17
C VAL A 56 -9.28 -9.39 -0.72
N LEU A 57 -7.96 -9.43 -0.95
CA LEU A 57 -7.29 -10.64 -1.41
C LEU A 57 -7.42 -11.79 -0.41
N TYR A 58 -7.30 -11.50 0.90
CA TYR A 58 -7.42 -12.50 1.95
C TYR A 58 -8.86 -13.04 2.07
N TYR A 59 -9.86 -12.16 2.06
CA TYR A 59 -11.28 -12.56 2.11
C TYR A 59 -11.71 -13.40 0.91
N ASN A 60 -11.05 -13.25 -0.24
CA ASN A 60 -11.31 -14.05 -1.44
C ASN A 60 -10.41 -15.31 -1.53
N GLU A 61 -9.68 -15.64 -0.46
CA GLU A 61 -8.75 -16.78 -0.39
C GLU A 61 -7.66 -16.74 -1.49
N LEU A 62 -7.28 -15.53 -1.93
CA LEU A 62 -6.30 -15.32 -3.00
C LEU A 62 -4.87 -15.18 -2.47
N VAL A 63 -4.71 -14.98 -1.16
CA VAL A 63 -3.45 -14.97 -0.40
C VAL A 63 -3.63 -15.80 0.87
N GLU A 64 -2.54 -16.41 1.34
CA GLU A 64 -2.53 -17.17 2.58
C GLU A 64 -2.55 -16.27 3.81
N LYS A 65 -3.06 -16.79 4.93
CA LYS A 65 -3.07 -16.09 6.23
C LYS A 65 -1.67 -15.58 6.62
N LYS A 66 -0.62 -16.37 6.39
CA LYS A 66 0.77 -15.97 6.70
C LYS A 66 1.22 -14.73 5.90
N GLU A 67 0.74 -14.59 4.67
CA GLU A 67 1.09 -13.47 3.78
C GLU A 67 0.32 -12.22 4.21
N PHE A 68 -0.96 -12.38 4.55
CA PHE A 68 -1.78 -11.33 5.14
C PHE A 68 -1.18 -10.80 6.44
N GLU A 69 -0.85 -11.68 7.39
CA GLU A 69 -0.27 -11.31 8.69
C GLU A 69 1.07 -10.59 8.54
N LEU A 70 1.90 -11.01 7.58
CA LEU A 70 3.16 -10.33 7.28
C LEU A 70 2.94 -8.87 6.85
N VAL A 71 1.98 -8.62 5.97
CA VAL A 71 1.66 -7.25 5.52
C VAL A 71 1.05 -6.46 6.68
N TYR A 72 0.10 -7.03 7.41
CA TYR A 72 -0.55 -6.38 8.54
C TYR A 72 0.45 -5.95 9.63
N GLN A 73 1.40 -6.82 9.99
CA GLN A 73 2.47 -6.49 10.94
C GLN A 73 3.32 -5.33 10.44
N LYS A 74 3.76 -5.37 9.18
CA LYS A 74 4.56 -4.28 8.58
C LYS A 74 3.82 -2.94 8.57
N VAL A 75 2.52 -2.94 8.31
CA VAL A 75 1.71 -1.72 8.35
C VAL A 75 1.57 -1.20 9.78
N SER A 76 1.35 -2.09 10.75
CA SER A 76 1.19 -1.74 12.17
C SER A 76 2.46 -1.21 12.84
N GLU A 77 3.63 -1.47 12.27
CA GLU A 77 4.89 -0.87 12.72
C GLU A 77 5.04 0.59 12.28
N ILE A 78 4.27 1.02 11.28
CA ILE A 78 4.31 2.37 10.70
C ILE A 78 3.20 3.27 11.27
N ALA A 79 2.02 2.71 11.53
CA ALA A 79 0.80 3.44 11.90
C ALA A 79 0.20 2.95 13.22
#